data_AF-A0A8T3QA23-F1
#
_entry.id   AF-A0A8T3QA23-F1
#
_cell.length_a   1.000
_cell.length_b   1.000
_cell.length_c   1.000
_cell.angle_alpha   90.00
_cell.angle_beta   90.00
_cell.angle_gamma   90.00
#
_symmetry.space_group_name_H-M   'P 1'
#
loop_
_entity.id
_entity.type
_entity.pdbx_description
1 polymer ?
#
loop_
_entity_poly.entity_id
_entity_poly.type
_entity_poly.pdbx_seq_one_letter_code
_entity_poly.pdbx_strand_id
1 'polypeptide(L)'
;MKRPAIAFLFVSLILLPLATTGASAHGPDPVFSGGLFAQNQRLEFRWRSGAEPSSAVKAAIREAASDANATRNAKAASFAYASDGNNPIGYGSGATCGVNGLACFTRSAPTGFTMWFREQGHVFDWGTLRWCQAYSTPPSGCYDAETVALDEFGHVEGLAHHDNYDDDRDYQDAVVQTVSRAKARDGWNMHVLGRCDVATLQREYDVPDSSARYSTCLDIDTVLTIASSDDSIDYGAPVTLSAVLKVADKDSYDRLGGNLVSGRAVKLQRRSPGTTAWTTVATMSAGSSAGTYRHTVWLVTATEFRTSFATPSGEGLNGDSSATLRVAVGGCRSSQCLVPGPR
;
A
#
# COMPACT_ATOMS: atom_id res chain seq x y z
N MET A 1 18.74 -62.80 -44.52
CA MET A 1 19.44 -61.72 -43.78
C MET A 1 18.41 -61.02 -42.89
N LYS A 2 18.42 -61.29 -41.58
CA LYS A 2 17.49 -60.69 -40.61
C LYS A 2 18.15 -59.43 -40.03
N ARG A 3 17.50 -58.27 -40.17
CA ARG A 3 17.96 -57.00 -39.57
C ARG A 3 17.55 -56.96 -38.09
N PRO A 4 18.41 -56.50 -37.17
CA PRO A 4 18.05 -56.31 -35.77
C PRO A 4 17.26 -55.02 -35.59
N ALA A 5 16.23 -55.07 -34.74
CA ALA A 5 15.47 -53.90 -34.31
C ALA A 5 16.26 -53.12 -33.25
N ILE A 6 16.46 -51.82 -33.48
CA ILE A 6 17.07 -50.89 -32.53
C ILE A 6 15.94 -50.33 -31.65
N ALA A 7 15.98 -50.62 -30.36
CA ALA A 7 15.08 -50.05 -29.37
C ALA A 7 15.60 -48.65 -28.96
N PHE A 8 14.80 -47.62 -29.23
CA PHE A 8 15.04 -46.27 -28.73
C PHE A 8 14.60 -46.17 -27.26
N LEU A 9 15.57 -45.92 -26.38
CA LEU A 9 15.34 -45.63 -24.97
C LEU A 9 14.93 -44.15 -24.84
N PHE A 10 13.66 -43.88 -24.54
CA PHE A 10 13.19 -42.54 -24.16
C PHE A 10 13.59 -42.26 -22.71
N VAL A 11 14.60 -41.42 -22.50
CA VAL A 11 14.92 -40.85 -21.19
C VAL A 11 13.93 -39.71 -20.92
N SER A 12 12.96 -39.95 -20.04
CA SER A 12 12.06 -38.91 -19.54
C SER A 12 12.82 -38.03 -18.56
N LEU A 13 13.10 -36.79 -18.96
CA LEU A 13 13.66 -35.77 -18.08
C LEU A 13 12.54 -35.31 -17.13
N ILE A 14 12.58 -35.78 -15.88
CA ILE A 14 11.67 -35.32 -14.82
C ILE A 14 12.11 -33.89 -14.45
N LEU A 15 11.41 -32.90 -15.00
CA LEU A 15 11.46 -31.51 -14.52
C LEU A 15 10.76 -31.47 -13.15
N LEU A 16 11.57 -31.52 -12.09
CA LEU A 16 11.11 -31.16 -10.75
C LEU A 16 10.66 -29.69 -10.79
N PRO A 17 9.41 -29.37 -10.41
CA PRO A 17 9.05 -27.99 -10.17
C PRO A 17 9.90 -27.48 -9.01
N LEU A 18 10.81 -26.56 -9.31
CA LEU A 18 11.38 -25.67 -8.29
C LEU A 18 10.19 -24.91 -7.72
N ALA A 19 9.66 -25.39 -6.60
CA ALA A 19 8.79 -24.60 -5.75
C ALA A 19 9.65 -23.41 -5.31
N THR A 20 9.46 -22.28 -5.98
CA THR A 20 9.90 -21.00 -5.45
C THR A 20 9.15 -20.88 -4.14
N THR A 21 9.84 -21.10 -3.01
CA THR A 21 9.39 -20.59 -1.73
C THR A 21 9.28 -19.10 -1.94
N GLY A 22 8.06 -18.62 -2.21
CA GLY A 22 7.78 -17.20 -2.24
C GLY A 22 8.33 -16.68 -0.93
N ALA A 23 9.30 -15.77 -0.99
CA ALA A 23 9.64 -14.99 0.18
C ALA A 23 8.30 -14.44 0.67
N SER A 24 7.85 -14.85 1.85
CA SER A 24 6.61 -14.35 2.43
C SER A 24 6.74 -12.84 2.38
N ALA A 25 5.90 -12.18 1.59
CA ALA A 25 5.78 -10.74 1.69
C ALA A 25 5.50 -10.45 3.18
N HIS A 26 6.23 -9.50 3.75
CA HIS A 26 5.99 -9.08 5.12
C HIS A 26 4.54 -8.62 5.20
N GLY A 27 3.78 -9.12 6.18
CA GLY A 27 2.38 -8.75 6.35
C GLY A 27 2.25 -7.35 6.97
N PRO A 28 1.02 -6.81 7.07
CA PRO A 28 0.79 -5.55 7.79
C PRO A 28 1.17 -5.68 9.26
N ASP A 29 1.65 -4.60 9.86
CA ASP A 29 2.00 -4.53 11.28
C ASP A 29 0.83 -4.88 12.20
N PRO A 30 1.10 -5.43 13.40
CA PRO A 30 0.05 -5.68 14.37
C PRO A 30 -0.59 -4.37 14.86
N VAL A 31 -1.81 -4.46 15.38
CA VAL A 31 -2.59 -3.29 15.85
C VAL A 31 -2.83 -3.40 17.34
N PHE A 32 -2.73 -2.28 18.06
CA PHE A 32 -3.18 -2.19 19.44
C PHE A 32 -4.69 -2.33 19.56
N SER A 33 -5.13 -2.95 20.66
CA SER A 33 -6.52 -2.85 21.08
C SER A 33 -6.87 -1.43 21.57
N GLY A 34 -8.16 -1.09 21.64
CA GLY A 34 -8.61 0.21 22.18
C GLY A 34 -9.20 1.19 21.17
N GLY A 35 -9.73 0.70 20.03
CA GLY A 35 -10.45 1.50 19.04
C GLY A 35 -9.54 2.34 18.15
N LEU A 36 -10.13 3.09 17.20
CA LEU A 36 -9.41 3.94 16.24
C LEU A 36 -9.78 5.42 16.44
N PHE A 37 -8.89 6.32 16.03
CA PHE A 37 -9.30 7.71 15.81
C PHE A 37 -10.27 7.79 14.61
N ALA A 38 -10.98 8.90 14.47
CA ALA A 38 -11.82 9.07 13.28
C ALA A 38 -10.95 9.26 12.03
N GLN A 39 -11.45 8.83 10.87
CA GLN A 39 -10.75 9.04 9.60
C GLN A 39 -10.49 10.53 9.36
N ASN A 40 -9.25 10.88 9.03
CA ASN A 40 -8.77 12.24 8.84
C ASN A 40 -8.94 13.15 10.06
N GLN A 41 -9.09 12.59 11.27
CA GLN A 41 -9.14 13.40 12.49
C GLN A 41 -7.86 14.22 12.62
N ARG A 42 -7.98 15.50 12.95
CA ARG A 42 -6.84 16.34 13.28
C ARG A 42 -6.59 16.26 14.77
N LEU A 43 -5.40 15.81 15.15
CA LEU A 43 -4.94 15.68 16.52
C LEU A 43 -3.89 16.75 16.79
N GLU A 44 -4.28 17.78 17.53
CA GLU A 44 -3.40 18.89 17.87
C GLU A 44 -2.63 18.61 19.15
N PHE A 45 -1.31 18.71 19.10
CA PHE A 45 -0.44 18.51 20.25
C PHE A 45 0.24 19.80 20.69
N ARG A 46 0.60 19.86 21.98
CA ARG A 46 1.32 20.99 22.58
C ARG A 46 2.46 20.48 23.45
N TRP A 47 3.36 21.37 23.83
CA TRP A 47 4.36 21.05 24.83
C TRP A 47 3.75 21.04 26.23
N ARG A 48 4.14 20.07 27.03
CA ARG A 48 3.73 20.00 28.43
C ARG A 48 4.47 21.06 29.23
N SER A 49 3.71 21.95 29.87
CA SER A 49 4.27 23.01 30.74
C SER A 49 5.17 22.41 31.82
N GLY A 50 6.38 22.98 31.97
CA GLY A 50 7.38 22.53 32.95
C GLY A 50 8.16 21.26 32.56
N ALA A 51 7.82 20.64 31.44
CA ALA A 51 8.50 19.46 30.90
C ALA A 51 8.66 19.62 29.38
N GLU A 52 9.10 20.79 28.95
CA GLU A 52 9.22 21.12 27.53
C GLU A 52 10.54 20.57 26.96
N PRO A 53 10.53 19.98 25.75
CA PRO A 53 11.77 19.59 25.10
C PRO A 53 12.64 20.80 24.74
N SER A 54 13.93 20.56 24.49
CA SER A 54 14.81 21.58 23.90
C SER A 54 14.31 22.02 22.53
N SER A 55 14.75 23.18 22.03
CA SER A 55 14.34 23.69 20.71
C SER A 55 14.60 22.70 19.58
N ALA A 56 15.74 22.00 19.62
CA ALA A 56 16.12 21.01 18.63
C ALA A 56 15.23 19.75 18.69
N VAL A 57 14.92 19.24 19.88
CA VAL A 57 14.00 18.10 20.05
C VAL A 57 12.57 18.49 19.67
N LYS A 58 12.13 19.72 19.97
CA LYS A 58 10.84 20.26 19.50
C LYS A 58 10.75 20.33 17.97
N ALA A 59 11.86 20.61 17.28
CA ALA A 59 11.91 20.61 15.82
C ALA A 59 11.71 19.19 15.28
N ALA A 60 12.52 18.23 15.76
CA ALA A 60 12.42 16.83 15.38
C ALA A 60 11.03 16.22 15.60
N ILE A 61 10.37 16.49 16.74
CA ILE A 61 9.00 15.98 16.98
C ILE A 61 7.99 16.59 15.99
N ARG A 62 8.16 17.84 15.57
CA ARG A 62 7.30 18.46 14.55
C ARG A 62 7.58 17.91 13.15
N GLU A 63 8.85 17.62 12.85
CA GLU A 63 9.26 16.98 11.59
C GLU A 63 8.67 15.57 11.51
N ALA A 64 8.77 14.77 12.58
CA ALA A 64 8.13 13.45 12.67
C ALA A 64 6.60 13.50 12.49
N ALA A 65 5.92 14.51 13.05
CA ALA A 65 4.49 14.73 12.82
C ALA A 65 4.20 15.03 11.34
N SER A 66 5.06 15.82 10.69
CA SER A 66 4.99 16.11 9.25
C SER A 66 5.22 14.84 8.41
N ASP A 67 6.20 14.02 8.79
CA ASP A 67 6.51 12.76 8.11
C ASP A 67 5.35 11.79 8.21
N ALA A 68 4.83 11.54 9.42
CA ALA A 68 3.65 10.72 9.64
C ALA A 68 2.48 11.17 8.75
N ASN A 69 2.23 12.49 8.70
CA ASN A 69 1.21 13.05 7.83
C ASN A 69 1.50 12.81 6.34
N ALA A 70 2.74 13.01 5.89
CA ALA A 70 3.11 12.89 4.50
C ALA A 70 3.12 11.44 4.00
N THR A 71 3.44 10.47 4.87
CA THR A 71 3.75 9.11 4.45
C THR A 71 2.68 8.07 4.81
N ARG A 72 1.71 8.41 5.66
CA ARG A 72 0.68 7.44 6.10
C ARG A 72 -0.12 6.81 4.96
N ASN A 73 -0.26 7.51 3.83
CA ASN A 73 -1.01 7.08 2.63
C ASN A 73 -2.32 6.33 2.95
N ALA A 74 -3.03 6.84 3.95
CA ALA A 74 -4.28 6.32 4.51
C ALA A 74 -5.09 7.51 5.05
N LYS A 75 -6.39 7.31 5.33
CA LYS A 75 -7.20 8.30 6.05
C LYS A 75 -6.98 8.23 7.57
N ALA A 76 -5.81 7.78 8.01
CA ALA A 76 -5.37 7.85 9.40
C ALA A 76 -5.38 9.32 9.88
N ALA A 77 -5.37 9.52 11.20
CA ALA A 77 -5.39 10.86 11.76
C ALA A 77 -4.14 11.65 11.34
N SER A 78 -4.18 12.97 11.57
CA SER A 78 -3.10 13.88 11.24
C SER A 78 -2.67 14.65 12.46
N PHE A 79 -1.37 14.88 12.58
CA PHE A 79 -0.76 15.52 13.75
C PHE A 79 -0.37 16.96 13.43
N ALA A 80 -0.69 17.88 14.33
CA ALA A 80 -0.26 19.27 14.17
C ALA A 80 0.11 19.86 15.52
N TYR A 81 1.19 20.65 15.56
CA TYR A 81 1.48 21.46 16.74
C TYR A 81 0.49 22.63 16.84
N ALA A 82 -0.07 22.82 18.03
CA ALA A 82 -0.82 24.02 18.41
C ALA A 82 -0.48 24.36 19.87
N SER A 83 -0.27 25.63 20.21
CA SER A 83 0.09 26.03 21.57
C SER A 83 -0.98 25.67 22.62
N ASP A 84 -2.23 25.64 22.18
CA ASP A 84 -3.44 25.30 22.93
C ASP A 84 -3.95 23.87 22.63
N GLY A 85 -3.14 23.03 21.95
CA GLY A 85 -3.50 21.66 21.62
C GLY A 85 -3.85 20.80 22.84
N ASN A 86 -4.76 19.84 22.65
CA ASN A 86 -5.27 19.01 23.75
C ASN A 86 -4.35 17.84 24.13
N ASN A 87 -3.37 17.52 23.27
CA ASN A 87 -2.50 16.36 23.44
C ASN A 87 -1.11 16.80 23.92
N PRO A 88 -0.79 16.72 25.24
CA PRO A 88 0.50 17.16 25.75
C PRO A 88 1.63 16.17 25.43
N ILE A 89 2.73 16.69 24.89
CA ILE A 89 4.01 15.99 24.74
C ILE A 89 5.01 16.54 25.75
N GLY A 90 5.55 15.66 26.61
CA GLY A 90 6.53 16.00 27.64
C GLY A 90 7.93 15.49 27.33
N TYR A 91 8.93 16.08 27.98
CA TYR A 91 10.32 15.69 27.93
C TYR A 91 10.93 15.84 29.33
N GLY A 92 11.61 14.79 29.81
CA GLY A 92 12.34 14.85 31.07
C GLY A 92 12.09 13.68 32.01
N SER A 93 12.60 13.81 33.24
CA SER A 93 12.62 12.75 34.25
C SER A 93 11.23 12.34 34.76
N GLY A 94 10.19 13.11 34.40
CA GLY A 94 8.78 12.78 34.62
C GLY A 94 8.21 11.79 33.60
N ALA A 95 8.99 11.36 32.60
CA ALA A 95 8.58 10.34 31.64
C ALA A 95 8.34 9.00 32.36
N THR A 96 7.08 8.55 32.36
CA THR A 96 6.65 7.27 32.98
C THR A 96 6.77 6.09 32.02
N CYS A 97 7.74 6.15 31.12
CA CYS A 97 7.95 5.10 30.14
C CYS A 97 8.45 3.83 30.85
N GLY A 98 8.27 2.66 30.22
CA GLY A 98 8.84 1.41 30.72
C GLY A 98 10.36 1.53 30.93
N VAL A 99 10.93 0.58 31.67
CA VAL A 99 12.36 0.63 32.12
C VAL A 99 13.33 0.89 30.96
N ASN A 100 13.03 0.42 29.76
CA ASN A 100 13.87 0.60 28.56
C ASN A 100 13.30 1.56 27.51
N GLY A 101 12.14 2.18 27.76
CA GLY A 101 11.50 3.06 26.77
C GLY A 101 12.21 4.41 26.68
N LEU A 102 12.68 4.77 25.47
CA LEU A 102 13.28 6.09 25.19
C LEU A 102 12.21 7.19 25.16
N ALA A 103 11.07 6.83 24.58
CA ALA A 103 9.83 7.56 24.62
C ALA A 103 8.70 6.58 24.97
N CYS A 104 7.50 7.13 25.11
CA CYS A 104 6.28 6.36 25.26
C CYS A 104 5.08 7.24 24.97
N PHE A 105 3.96 6.59 24.70
CA PHE A 105 2.68 7.22 24.45
C PHE A 105 1.59 6.71 25.42
N THR A 106 0.53 7.49 25.55
CA THR A 106 -0.78 6.98 25.97
C THR A 106 -1.80 7.30 24.88
N ARG A 107 -2.83 6.46 24.77
CA ARG A 107 -3.84 6.60 23.74
C ARG A 107 -5.23 6.36 24.33
N SER A 108 -6.15 7.25 24.01
CA SER A 108 -7.56 7.18 24.43
C SER A 108 -8.43 7.57 23.25
N ALA A 109 -8.36 6.80 22.17
CA ALA A 109 -9.13 7.06 20.97
C ALA A 109 -10.65 7.02 21.26
N PRO A 110 -11.44 7.94 20.68
CA PRO A 110 -11.04 8.97 19.71
C PRO A 110 -10.64 10.31 20.35
N THR A 111 -10.50 10.39 21.66
CA THR A 111 -10.48 11.66 22.41
C THR A 111 -9.11 12.32 22.56
N GLY A 112 -8.02 11.54 22.58
CA GLY A 112 -6.69 12.12 22.64
C GLY A 112 -5.58 11.12 22.92
N PHE A 113 -4.39 11.67 23.07
CA PHE A 113 -3.15 10.96 23.35
C PHE A 113 -2.22 11.83 24.19
N THR A 114 -1.20 11.22 24.77
CA THR A 114 -0.03 11.94 25.31
C THR A 114 1.23 11.24 24.85
N MET A 115 2.35 11.97 24.80
CA MET A 115 3.67 11.38 24.57
C MET A 115 4.67 11.91 25.59
N TRP A 116 5.68 11.11 25.88
CA TRP A 116 6.79 11.48 26.76
C TRP A 116 8.11 11.01 26.18
N PHE A 117 9.12 11.86 26.25
CA PHE A 117 10.49 11.54 25.89
C PHE A 117 11.37 11.63 27.14
N ARG A 118 12.30 10.69 27.30
CA ARG A 118 13.32 10.81 28.34
C ARG A 118 14.36 11.88 27.99
N GLU A 119 14.93 12.49 29.01
CA GLU A 119 15.94 13.53 28.87
C GLU A 119 17.24 13.01 28.26
N GLN A 120 17.92 13.91 27.54
CA GLN A 120 19.34 13.82 27.23
C GLN A 120 20.13 13.49 28.49
N GLY A 121 20.95 12.45 28.44
CA GLY A 121 21.74 12.02 29.60
C GLY A 121 21.02 11.05 30.53
N HIS A 122 19.79 10.62 30.22
CA HIS A 122 19.11 9.59 31.01
C HIS A 122 19.95 8.31 31.08
N VAL A 123 20.08 7.73 32.28
CA VAL A 123 20.90 6.54 32.52
C VAL A 123 20.02 5.30 32.47
N PHE A 124 20.41 4.36 31.62
CA PHE A 124 19.88 3.01 31.52
C PHE A 124 20.95 2.00 31.95
N ASP A 125 20.53 0.75 32.21
CA ASP A 125 21.46 -0.35 32.53
C ASP A 125 22.47 -0.61 31.41
N TRP A 126 22.12 -0.28 30.16
CA TRP A 126 22.97 -0.43 28.98
C TRP A 126 23.81 0.81 28.65
N GLY A 127 23.60 1.96 29.31
CA GLY A 127 24.37 3.17 29.04
C GLY A 127 23.60 4.47 29.27
N THR A 128 23.92 5.49 28.47
CA THR A 128 23.33 6.83 28.63
C THR A 128 22.68 7.26 27.32
N LEU A 129 21.44 7.71 27.41
CA LEU A 129 20.68 8.24 26.29
C LEU A 129 21.36 9.50 25.72
N ARG A 130 21.56 9.48 24.41
CA ARG A 130 22.06 10.61 23.63
C ARG A 130 21.10 10.87 22.49
N TRP A 131 20.41 12.01 22.47
CA TRP A 131 19.65 12.47 21.32
C TRP A 131 20.58 13.10 20.29
N CYS A 132 20.49 12.71 19.03
CA CYS A 132 21.35 13.25 17.98
C CYS A 132 21.20 14.78 17.85
N GLN A 133 19.97 15.28 18.04
CA GLN A 133 19.61 16.70 18.01
C GLN A 133 20.25 17.53 19.14
N ALA A 134 20.83 16.90 20.17
CA ALA A 134 21.54 17.61 21.23
C ALA A 134 22.99 18.00 20.86
N TYR A 135 23.48 17.56 19.69
CA TYR A 135 24.87 17.76 19.27
C TYR A 135 24.93 18.44 17.89
N SER A 136 25.89 19.35 17.71
CA SER A 136 26.20 19.91 16.39
C SER A 136 26.81 18.88 15.44
N THR A 137 27.59 17.94 16.00
CA THR A 137 28.10 16.75 15.31
C THR A 137 27.65 15.53 16.10
N PRO A 138 26.59 14.82 15.65
CA PRO A 138 26.04 13.69 16.38
C PRO A 138 27.08 12.58 16.60
N PRO A 139 27.29 12.11 17.85
CA PRO A 139 28.20 11.02 18.12
C PRO A 139 27.59 9.68 17.67
N SER A 140 28.44 8.69 17.42
CA SER A 140 27.97 7.30 17.25
C SER A 140 27.18 6.84 18.49
N GLY A 141 26.07 6.16 18.26
CA GLY A 141 25.21 5.65 19.32
C GLY A 141 24.22 6.69 19.88
N CYS A 142 24.02 7.83 19.20
CA CYS A 142 22.89 8.71 19.50
C CYS A 142 21.59 8.16 18.87
N TYR A 143 20.43 8.47 19.44
CA TYR A 143 19.12 8.14 18.89
C TYR A 143 18.56 9.37 18.17
N ASP A 144 17.93 9.14 17.03
CA ASP A 144 17.26 10.20 16.28
C ASP A 144 15.91 10.49 16.93
N ALA A 145 15.75 11.68 17.52
CA ALA A 145 14.51 12.05 18.17
C ALA A 145 13.33 12.12 17.19
N GLU A 146 13.59 12.35 15.90
CA GLU A 146 12.56 12.41 14.86
C GLU A 146 12.04 11.01 14.55
N THR A 147 12.93 10.05 14.29
CA THR A 147 12.55 8.65 14.07
C THR A 147 11.83 8.06 15.30
N VAL A 148 12.32 8.33 16.52
CA VAL A 148 11.63 7.88 17.75
C VAL A 148 10.27 8.57 17.89
N ALA A 149 10.15 9.85 17.55
CA ALA A 149 8.84 10.51 17.56
C ALA A 149 7.88 9.94 16.51
N LEU A 150 8.39 9.52 15.35
CA LEU A 150 7.60 8.92 14.29
C LEU A 150 7.06 7.54 14.68
N ASP A 151 7.88 6.71 15.34
CA ASP A 151 7.48 5.45 15.99
C ASP A 151 6.32 5.67 16.97
N GLU A 152 6.48 6.64 17.89
CA GLU A 152 5.43 6.98 18.86
C GLU A 152 4.17 7.56 18.22
N PHE A 153 4.25 8.31 17.12
CA PHE A 153 3.07 8.73 16.36
C PHE A 153 2.37 7.54 15.67
N GLY A 154 3.13 6.55 15.17
CA GLY A 154 2.58 5.30 14.67
C GLY A 154 1.80 4.54 15.75
N HIS A 155 2.35 4.47 16.96
CA HIS A 155 1.65 3.95 18.12
C HIS A 155 0.36 4.72 18.47
N VAL A 156 0.38 6.05 18.37
CA VAL A 156 -0.83 6.87 18.54
C VAL A 156 -1.86 6.53 17.46
N GLU A 157 -1.48 6.27 16.21
CA GLU A 157 -2.44 5.80 15.19
C GLU A 157 -3.00 4.40 15.46
N GLY A 158 -2.31 3.60 16.29
CA GLY A 158 -2.72 2.27 16.73
C GLY A 158 -1.80 1.14 16.27
N LEU A 159 -0.67 1.45 15.65
CA LEU A 159 0.34 0.46 15.25
C LEU A 159 1.01 -0.11 16.50
N ALA A 160 1.08 -1.43 16.63
CA ALA A 160 1.97 -2.08 17.58
C ALA A 160 3.34 -2.26 16.94
N HIS A 161 4.33 -2.68 17.73
CA HIS A 161 5.66 -2.96 17.18
C HIS A 161 5.61 -4.03 16.09
N HIS A 162 6.38 -3.81 15.03
CA HIS A 162 6.64 -4.79 14.00
C HIS A 162 7.22 -6.09 14.58
N ASP A 163 6.96 -7.21 13.91
CA ASP A 163 7.59 -8.48 14.22
C ASP A 163 9.03 -8.45 13.72
N ASN A 164 9.98 -8.17 14.62
CA ASN A 164 11.37 -8.05 14.23
C ASN A 164 11.95 -9.40 13.76
N TYR A 165 12.61 -9.41 12.61
CA TYR A 165 13.34 -10.58 12.12
C TYR A 165 14.81 -10.52 12.53
N ASP A 166 15.48 -11.67 12.57
CA ASP A 166 16.87 -11.79 13.03
C ASP A 166 17.90 -11.11 12.08
N ASP A 167 17.51 -10.67 10.88
CA ASP A 167 18.43 -10.26 9.81
C ASP A 167 18.29 -8.81 9.30
N ASP A 168 17.75 -7.92 10.12
CA ASP A 168 17.64 -6.46 9.90
C ASP A 168 16.82 -6.03 8.68
N ARG A 169 16.14 -6.95 7.98
CA ARG A 169 15.34 -6.62 6.78
C ARG A 169 14.02 -5.90 7.11
N ASP A 170 13.53 -6.10 8.32
CA ASP A 170 12.36 -5.45 8.92
C ASP A 170 12.48 -3.92 9.07
N TYR A 171 13.68 -3.37 9.18
CA TYR A 171 13.84 -1.92 9.40
C TYR A 171 13.49 -1.05 8.21
N GLN A 172 13.43 -1.63 7.00
CA GLN A 172 12.90 -0.93 5.83
C GLN A 172 11.38 -1.08 5.72
N ASP A 173 10.80 -1.97 6.53
CA ASP A 173 9.41 -2.37 6.43
C ASP A 173 8.53 -1.62 7.43
N ALA A 174 9.06 -1.29 8.61
CA ALA A 174 8.35 -0.50 9.61
C ALA A 174 9.29 0.43 10.40
N VAL A 175 8.80 1.62 10.74
CA VAL A 175 9.42 2.51 11.72
C VAL A 175 8.98 2.14 13.14
N VAL A 176 7.78 1.56 13.29
CA VAL A 176 7.25 1.18 14.60
C VAL A 176 7.88 -0.13 15.07
N GLN A 177 8.86 -0.05 15.96
CA GLN A 177 9.83 -1.13 16.19
C GLN A 177 10.01 -1.46 17.67
N THR A 178 10.10 -2.75 18.01
CA THR A 178 10.30 -3.17 19.42
C THR A 178 11.60 -2.64 20.02
N VAL A 179 12.62 -2.47 19.17
CA VAL A 179 13.95 -2.03 19.58
C VAL A 179 14.35 -0.85 18.71
N SER A 180 14.32 0.35 19.29
CA SER A 180 14.88 1.54 18.65
C SER A 180 16.38 1.34 18.45
N ARG A 181 16.88 1.70 17.26
CA ARG A 181 18.30 1.56 16.96
C ARG A 181 19.03 2.88 17.12
N ALA A 182 20.15 2.84 17.82
CA ALA A 182 21.03 3.98 17.91
C ALA A 182 21.72 4.21 16.54
N LYS A 183 21.79 5.46 16.11
CA LYS A 183 22.42 5.90 14.88
C LYS A 183 23.90 5.51 14.85
N ALA A 184 24.22 4.55 13.98
CA ALA A 184 25.54 4.40 13.38
C ALA A 184 25.52 3.81 11.95
N ARG A 185 24.37 3.41 11.39
CA ARG A 185 24.26 2.80 10.06
C ARG A 185 23.26 3.55 9.17
N ASP A 186 23.57 3.63 7.88
CA ASP A 186 22.70 4.20 6.85
C ASP A 186 21.39 3.39 6.77
N GLY A 187 20.25 4.11 6.67
CA GLY A 187 18.91 3.51 6.61
C GLY A 187 18.24 3.24 7.96
N TRP A 188 18.91 3.46 9.10
CA TRP A 188 18.30 3.29 10.43
C TRP A 188 17.62 4.54 10.99
N ASN A 189 17.87 5.72 10.39
CA ASN A 189 17.06 6.92 10.66
C ASN A 189 15.99 7.00 9.58
N MET A 190 14.83 6.46 9.90
CA MET A 190 13.67 6.51 9.03
C MET A 190 12.91 7.80 9.34
N HIS A 191 12.63 8.55 8.28
CA HIS A 191 11.83 9.79 8.28
C HIS A 191 10.55 9.58 7.46
N VAL A 192 10.12 8.32 7.38
CA VAL A 192 8.94 7.87 6.64
C VAL A 192 8.36 6.67 7.38
N LEU A 193 7.03 6.58 7.42
CA LEU A 193 6.35 5.33 7.80
C LEU A 193 6.74 4.26 6.77
N GLY A 194 7.11 3.08 7.27
CA GLY A 194 7.47 1.94 6.46
C GLY A 194 6.27 1.36 5.73
N ARG A 195 6.53 0.48 4.75
CA ARG A 195 5.46 -0.14 3.97
C ARG A 195 4.47 -0.94 4.85
N CYS A 196 4.93 -1.63 5.88
CA CYS A 196 4.07 -2.43 6.73
C CYS A 196 3.28 -1.57 7.74
N ASP A 197 3.85 -0.44 8.20
CA ASP A 197 3.10 0.58 8.95
C ASP A 197 1.92 1.09 8.09
N VAL A 198 2.24 1.51 6.85
CA VAL A 198 1.25 2.05 5.90
C VAL A 198 0.21 1.01 5.53
N ALA A 199 0.58 -0.27 5.36
CA ALA A 199 -0.37 -1.34 5.08
C ALA A 199 -1.42 -1.46 6.19
N THR A 200 -0.99 -1.40 7.45
CA THR A 200 -1.90 -1.45 8.59
C THR A 200 -2.75 -0.20 8.67
N LEU A 201 -2.17 0.99 8.49
CA LEU A 201 -2.96 2.22 8.46
C LEU A 201 -4.01 2.21 7.34
N GLN A 202 -3.69 1.67 6.16
CA GLN A 202 -4.64 1.50 5.07
C GLN A 202 -5.77 0.53 5.43
N ARG A 203 -5.47 -0.59 6.08
CA ARG A 203 -6.49 -1.56 6.51
C ARG A 203 -7.43 -0.96 7.57
N GLU A 204 -6.87 -0.28 8.56
CA GLU A 204 -7.61 0.27 9.69
C GLU A 204 -8.33 1.59 9.39
N TYR A 205 -7.79 2.41 8.47
CA TYR A 205 -8.31 3.74 8.16
C TYR A 205 -8.69 3.95 6.70
N ASP A 206 -8.62 2.95 5.82
CA ASP A 206 -8.83 3.08 4.37
C ASP A 206 -7.77 3.94 3.66
N VAL A 207 -7.68 3.81 2.34
CA VAL A 207 -6.81 4.63 1.48
C VAL A 207 -7.37 6.06 1.32
N PRO A 208 -6.54 7.08 1.05
CA PRO A 208 -6.98 8.48 0.94
C PRO A 208 -8.02 8.68 -0.18
N ASP A 209 -7.80 8.04 -1.33
CA ASP A 209 -8.69 8.08 -2.48
C ASP A 209 -8.48 6.84 -3.38
N SER A 210 -9.35 6.69 -4.39
CA SER A 210 -9.32 5.53 -5.31
C SER A 210 -8.03 5.40 -6.15
N SER A 211 -7.21 6.44 -6.27
CA SER A 211 -5.98 6.44 -7.05
C SER A 211 -4.75 6.10 -6.21
N ALA A 212 -4.86 6.21 -4.88
CA ALA A 212 -3.80 5.88 -3.94
C ALA A 212 -3.24 4.47 -4.18
N ARG A 213 -1.94 4.32 -3.92
CA ARG A 213 -1.26 3.03 -4.01
C ARG A 213 -1.52 2.21 -2.77
N TYR A 214 -1.73 0.92 -2.94
CA TYR A 214 -1.82 -0.04 -1.85
C TYR A 214 -0.40 -0.43 -1.45
N SER A 215 -0.10 -0.45 -0.16
CA SER A 215 1.22 -0.84 0.33
C SER A 215 1.60 -2.25 -0.13
N THR A 216 2.89 -2.50 -0.34
CA THR A 216 3.42 -3.81 -0.74
C THR A 216 3.48 -4.84 0.39
N CYS A 217 3.17 -4.47 1.63
CA CYS A 217 2.90 -5.44 2.70
C CYS A 217 1.44 -5.94 2.72
N LEU A 218 0.61 -5.49 1.77
CA LEU A 218 -0.72 -6.03 1.54
C LEU A 218 -0.70 -7.09 0.43
N ASP A 219 -1.63 -8.04 0.49
CA ASP A 219 -1.88 -9.04 -0.55
C ASP A 219 -3.39 -9.10 -0.84
N ILE A 220 -3.83 -8.23 -1.75
CA ILE A 220 -5.24 -7.87 -1.95
C ILE A 220 -5.69 -8.25 -3.35
N ASP A 221 -6.65 -9.16 -3.43
CA ASP A 221 -7.28 -9.53 -4.69
C ASP A 221 -8.11 -8.38 -5.25
N THR A 222 -8.06 -8.23 -6.57
CA THR A 222 -8.96 -7.32 -7.29
C THR A 222 -10.06 -8.09 -8.02
N VAL A 223 -11.15 -7.39 -8.31
CA VAL A 223 -12.24 -7.86 -9.17
C VAL A 223 -12.38 -6.88 -10.32
N LEU A 224 -12.31 -7.42 -11.53
CA LEU A 224 -12.44 -6.69 -12.77
C LEU A 224 -13.68 -7.16 -13.52
N THR A 225 -14.59 -6.23 -13.83
CA THR A 225 -15.80 -6.51 -14.61
C THR A 225 -15.78 -5.79 -15.94
N ILE A 226 -16.53 -6.29 -16.92
CA ILE A 226 -16.70 -5.68 -18.23
C ILE A 226 -18.20 -5.59 -18.57
N ALA A 227 -18.60 -4.51 -19.22
CA ALA A 227 -19.91 -4.31 -19.80
C ALA A 227 -19.77 -3.66 -21.18
N SER A 228 -20.78 -3.80 -22.03
CA SER A 228 -20.89 -3.09 -23.32
C SER A 228 -22.11 -2.17 -23.34
N SER A 229 -22.05 -1.13 -24.17
CA SER A 229 -23.23 -0.31 -24.46
C SER A 229 -24.33 -1.11 -25.15
N ASP A 230 -23.92 -2.07 -25.99
CA ASP A 230 -24.78 -2.96 -26.77
C ASP A 230 -24.10 -4.32 -26.91
N ASP A 231 -24.87 -5.41 -26.97
CA ASP A 231 -24.40 -6.77 -27.20
C ASP A 231 -24.54 -7.22 -28.67
N SER A 232 -25.21 -6.41 -29.49
CA SER A 232 -25.41 -6.62 -30.91
C SER A 232 -25.42 -5.28 -31.64
N ILE A 233 -24.55 -5.13 -32.63
CA ILE A 233 -24.42 -3.89 -33.41
C ILE A 233 -24.48 -4.15 -34.91
N ASP A 234 -24.81 -3.11 -35.68
CA ASP A 234 -24.69 -3.18 -37.14
C ASP A 234 -23.22 -3.25 -37.58
N TYR A 235 -22.99 -3.77 -38.78
CA TYR A 235 -21.66 -3.84 -39.38
C TYR A 235 -20.98 -2.47 -39.42
N GLY A 236 -19.77 -2.37 -38.86
CA GLY A 236 -18.99 -1.14 -38.82
C GLY A 236 -19.46 -0.12 -37.78
N ALA A 237 -20.52 -0.42 -37.02
CA ALA A 237 -20.97 0.44 -35.95
C ALA A 237 -20.00 0.42 -34.75
N PRO A 238 -19.94 1.50 -33.96
CA PRO A 238 -19.19 1.52 -32.71
C PRO A 238 -19.94 0.78 -31.61
N VAL A 239 -19.19 0.19 -30.68
CA VAL A 239 -19.67 -0.25 -29.36
C VAL A 239 -18.71 0.30 -28.31
N THR A 240 -19.26 0.81 -27.20
CA THR A 240 -18.43 1.26 -26.07
C THR A 240 -18.36 0.17 -25.04
N LEU A 241 -17.14 -0.25 -24.71
CA LEU A 241 -16.88 -1.21 -23.63
C LEU A 241 -16.43 -0.44 -22.39
N SER A 242 -17.02 -0.78 -21.26
CA SER A 242 -16.71 -0.21 -19.95
C SER A 242 -16.22 -1.30 -19.02
N ALA A 243 -15.33 -0.96 -18.11
CA ALA A 243 -14.81 -1.85 -17.09
C ALA A 243 -14.87 -1.19 -15.72
N VAL A 244 -14.99 -1.99 -14.68
CA VAL A 244 -14.85 -1.55 -13.29
C VAL A 244 -13.81 -2.41 -12.60
N LEU A 245 -12.75 -1.78 -12.09
CA LEU A 245 -11.73 -2.40 -11.24
C LEU A 245 -11.99 -1.99 -9.79
N LYS A 246 -12.06 -2.96 -8.90
CA LYS A 246 -12.16 -2.76 -7.46
C LYS A 246 -11.37 -3.80 -6.69
N VAL A 247 -11.10 -3.53 -5.42
CA VAL A 247 -10.69 -4.55 -4.46
C VAL A 247 -11.82 -5.55 -4.29
N ALA A 248 -11.48 -6.85 -4.20
CA ALA A 248 -12.45 -7.89 -3.88
C ALA A 248 -13.12 -7.58 -2.54
N ASP A 249 -14.41 -7.84 -2.45
CA ASP A 249 -15.19 -7.56 -1.24
C ASP A 249 -15.09 -8.76 -0.30
N LYS A 250 -14.10 -8.73 0.60
CA LYS A 250 -13.79 -9.79 1.57
C LYS A 250 -13.64 -9.18 2.95
N ASP A 251 -14.21 -9.83 3.95
CA ASP A 251 -14.07 -9.42 5.36
C ASP A 251 -12.60 -9.33 5.79
N SER A 252 -11.73 -10.19 5.25
CA SER A 252 -10.29 -10.18 5.55
C SER A 252 -9.53 -8.94 5.06
N TYR A 253 -10.16 -8.08 4.26
CA TYR A 253 -9.59 -6.82 3.77
C TYR A 253 -10.11 -5.61 4.55
N ASP A 254 -10.95 -5.83 5.57
CA ASP A 254 -11.52 -4.80 6.43
C ASP A 254 -12.09 -3.63 5.60
N ARG A 255 -11.62 -2.40 5.86
CA ARG A 255 -12.11 -1.20 5.17
C ARG A 255 -11.70 -1.10 3.71
N LEU A 256 -10.75 -1.93 3.26
CA LEU A 256 -10.29 -1.92 1.87
C LEU A 256 -11.22 -2.72 0.95
N GLY A 257 -12.05 -3.60 1.52
CA GLY A 257 -13.01 -4.41 0.79
C GLY A 257 -13.91 -3.57 -0.11
N GLY A 258 -13.99 -3.95 -1.40
CA GLY A 258 -14.87 -3.28 -2.36
C GLY A 258 -14.40 -1.91 -2.88
N ASN A 259 -13.28 -1.37 -2.41
CA ASN A 259 -12.75 -0.09 -2.87
C ASN A 259 -12.54 -0.04 -4.38
N LEU A 260 -13.01 1.04 -5.00
CA LEU A 260 -12.77 1.30 -6.42
C LEU A 260 -11.30 1.68 -6.66
N VAL A 261 -10.68 1.12 -7.71
CA VAL A 261 -9.26 1.30 -8.00
C VAL A 261 -9.05 2.04 -9.31
N SER A 262 -8.64 3.31 -9.19
CA SER A 262 -8.41 4.27 -10.28
C SER A 262 -6.92 4.39 -10.63
N GLY A 263 -6.64 4.98 -11.79
CA GLY A 263 -5.27 5.32 -12.21
C GLY A 263 -4.39 4.11 -12.54
N ARG A 264 -4.98 2.91 -12.70
CA ARG A 264 -4.27 1.69 -13.10
C ARG A 264 -4.44 1.41 -14.58
N ALA A 265 -3.54 0.61 -15.15
CA ALA A 265 -3.58 0.25 -16.57
C ALA A 265 -4.48 -0.96 -16.81
N VAL A 266 -5.77 -0.74 -17.09
CA VAL A 266 -6.69 -1.79 -17.54
C VAL A 266 -6.55 -1.98 -19.05
N LYS A 267 -6.26 -3.20 -19.49
CA LYS A 267 -6.14 -3.54 -20.91
C LYS A 267 -7.44 -4.15 -21.43
N LEU A 268 -7.88 -3.72 -22.60
CA LEU A 268 -8.92 -4.39 -23.37
C LEU A 268 -8.27 -5.44 -24.26
N GLN A 269 -8.76 -6.66 -24.18
CA GLN A 269 -8.33 -7.77 -25.02
C GLN A 269 -9.50 -8.28 -25.84
N ARG A 270 -9.20 -8.78 -27.04
CA ARG A 270 -10.20 -9.41 -27.92
C ARG A 270 -9.74 -10.75 -28.45
N ARG A 271 -10.69 -11.55 -28.93
CA ARG A 271 -10.47 -12.74 -29.74
C ARG A 271 -11.66 -13.03 -30.66
N SER A 272 -11.45 -13.88 -31.65
CA SER A 272 -12.55 -14.46 -32.42
C SER A 272 -13.36 -15.42 -31.53
N PRO A 273 -14.70 -15.46 -31.64
CA PRO A 273 -15.52 -16.38 -30.85
C PRO A 273 -15.06 -17.83 -30.99
N GLY A 274 -14.95 -18.53 -29.85
CA GLY A 274 -14.53 -19.93 -29.80
C GLY A 274 -13.02 -20.19 -29.90
N THR A 275 -12.18 -19.17 -30.04
CA THR A 275 -10.72 -19.34 -29.97
C THR A 275 -10.20 -19.16 -28.54
N THR A 276 -8.94 -19.52 -28.27
CA THR A 276 -8.33 -19.41 -26.93
C THR A 276 -7.34 -18.26 -26.81
N ALA A 277 -6.74 -17.81 -27.91
CA ALA A 277 -5.71 -16.78 -27.92
C ALA A 277 -6.33 -15.37 -27.83
N TRP A 278 -5.88 -14.60 -26.83
CA TRP A 278 -6.29 -13.21 -26.62
C TRP A 278 -5.25 -12.25 -27.18
N THR A 279 -5.70 -11.15 -27.78
CA THR A 279 -4.85 -10.06 -28.24
C THR A 279 -5.26 -8.76 -27.56
N THR A 280 -4.29 -8.07 -26.94
CA THR A 280 -4.50 -6.71 -26.41
C THR A 280 -4.75 -5.73 -27.55
N VAL A 281 -5.87 -5.01 -27.49
CA VAL A 281 -6.25 -4.02 -28.51
C VAL A 281 -6.09 -2.59 -28.02
N ALA A 282 -6.22 -2.36 -26.72
CA ALA A 282 -6.09 -1.03 -26.14
C ALA A 282 -5.73 -1.07 -24.65
N THR A 283 -5.20 0.04 -24.15
CA THR A 283 -5.31 0.40 -22.74
C THR A 283 -6.56 1.27 -22.62
N MET A 284 -7.50 0.89 -21.76
CA MET A 284 -8.74 1.62 -21.58
C MET A 284 -8.47 2.95 -20.87
N SER A 285 -9.14 4.01 -21.30
CA SER A 285 -9.04 5.32 -20.67
C SER A 285 -9.88 5.35 -19.40
N ALA A 286 -9.50 6.16 -18.41
CA ALA A 286 -10.33 6.36 -17.21
C ALA A 286 -11.74 6.86 -17.59
N GLY A 287 -12.76 6.34 -16.93
CA GLY A 287 -14.14 6.80 -17.03
C GLY A 287 -14.42 8.02 -16.15
N SER A 288 -15.68 8.41 -16.04
CA SER A 288 -16.11 9.58 -15.26
C SER A 288 -16.24 9.31 -13.76
N SER A 289 -16.20 8.04 -13.35
CA SER A 289 -16.36 7.61 -11.96
C SER A 289 -15.13 6.81 -11.51
N ALA A 290 -14.84 6.81 -10.21
CA ALA A 290 -13.74 6.05 -9.64
C ALA A 290 -13.78 4.57 -10.04
N GLY A 291 -12.62 3.97 -10.30
CA GLY A 291 -12.49 2.58 -10.70
C GLY A 291 -13.04 2.24 -12.10
N THR A 292 -13.60 3.19 -12.83
CA THR A 292 -14.17 2.93 -14.16
C THR A 292 -13.18 3.20 -15.28
N TYR A 293 -13.24 2.38 -16.32
CA TYR A 293 -12.43 2.51 -17.53
C TYR A 293 -13.30 2.30 -18.77
N ARG A 294 -13.00 2.94 -19.90
CA ARG A 294 -13.78 2.82 -21.14
C ARG A 294 -12.92 2.80 -22.40
N HIS A 295 -13.42 2.14 -23.43
CA HIS A 295 -12.87 2.18 -24.77
C HIS A 295 -13.95 1.90 -25.82
N THR A 296 -13.93 2.62 -26.94
CA THR A 296 -14.88 2.42 -28.05
C THR A 296 -14.18 1.71 -29.19
N VAL A 297 -14.81 0.66 -29.72
CA VAL A 297 -14.31 -0.13 -30.85
C VAL A 297 -15.34 -0.16 -31.97
N TRP A 298 -14.88 -0.30 -33.21
CA TRP A 298 -15.72 -0.47 -34.40
C TRP A 298 -15.56 -1.91 -34.89
N LEU A 299 -16.67 -2.63 -35.07
CA LEU A 299 -16.64 -4.07 -35.36
C LEU A 299 -17.30 -4.39 -36.68
N VAL A 300 -16.64 -5.25 -37.44
CA VAL A 300 -17.13 -5.80 -38.71
C VAL A 300 -17.45 -7.29 -38.62
N THR A 301 -17.06 -7.93 -37.51
CA THR A 301 -17.31 -9.33 -37.21
C THR A 301 -17.62 -9.50 -35.73
N ALA A 302 -18.42 -10.51 -35.39
CA ALA A 302 -18.66 -10.88 -34.00
C ALA A 302 -17.32 -11.12 -33.28
N THR A 303 -17.19 -10.56 -32.08
CA THR A 303 -15.92 -10.52 -31.34
C THR A 303 -16.19 -10.79 -29.87
N GLU A 304 -15.30 -11.54 -29.23
CA GLU A 304 -15.28 -11.72 -27.77
C GLU A 304 -14.25 -10.78 -27.16
N PHE A 305 -14.63 -10.14 -26.06
CA PHE A 305 -13.82 -9.20 -25.30
C PHE A 305 -13.65 -9.68 -23.87
N ARG A 306 -12.53 -9.30 -23.28
CA ARG A 306 -12.34 -9.26 -21.84
C ARG A 306 -11.46 -8.09 -21.49
N THR A 307 -11.44 -7.75 -20.21
CA THR A 307 -10.48 -6.80 -19.67
C THR A 307 -9.49 -7.52 -18.78
N SER A 308 -8.27 -7.01 -18.69
CA SER A 308 -7.23 -7.57 -17.85
C SER A 308 -6.48 -6.46 -17.13
N PHE A 309 -6.25 -6.66 -15.84
CA PHE A 309 -5.38 -5.87 -14.98
C PHE A 309 -4.27 -6.80 -14.48
N ALA A 310 -3.01 -6.42 -14.71
CA ALA A 310 -1.87 -7.22 -14.26
C ALA A 310 -1.44 -6.77 -12.86
N THR A 311 -0.96 -7.71 -12.03
CA THR A 311 -0.36 -7.42 -10.71
C THR A 311 0.74 -6.35 -10.87
N PRO A 312 0.59 -5.15 -10.30
CA PRO A 312 1.64 -4.15 -10.28
C PRO A 312 2.81 -4.59 -9.40
N SER A 313 4.05 -4.31 -9.81
CA SER A 313 5.25 -4.69 -9.05
C SER A 313 5.53 -3.81 -7.82
N GLY A 314 4.75 -2.76 -7.59
CA GLY A 314 4.99 -1.75 -6.55
C GLY A 314 3.78 -1.50 -5.65
N GLU A 315 2.81 -2.41 -5.64
CA GLU A 315 1.63 -2.32 -4.80
C GLU A 315 1.18 -3.72 -4.35
N GLY A 316 0.50 -3.79 -3.22
CA GLY A 316 -0.08 -5.03 -2.70
C GLY A 316 -1.39 -5.46 -3.37
N LEU A 317 -1.57 -5.16 -4.66
CA LEU A 317 -2.76 -5.55 -5.43
C LEU A 317 -2.45 -6.74 -6.34
N ASN A 318 -3.34 -7.73 -6.39
CA ASN A 318 -3.28 -8.83 -7.36
C ASN A 318 -4.07 -8.50 -8.61
N GLY A 319 -3.53 -8.86 -9.77
CA GLY A 319 -4.19 -8.71 -11.05
C GLY A 319 -5.43 -9.61 -11.19
N ASP A 320 -6.34 -9.21 -12.07
CA ASP A 320 -7.55 -9.97 -12.40
C ASP A 320 -7.89 -9.83 -13.89
N SER A 321 -8.71 -10.75 -14.41
CA SER A 321 -9.30 -10.66 -15.74
C SER A 321 -10.81 -10.85 -15.66
N SER A 322 -11.55 -9.97 -16.35
CA SER A 322 -13.00 -10.06 -16.36
C SER A 322 -13.50 -11.34 -17.06
N ALA A 323 -14.77 -11.66 -16.82
CA ALA A 323 -15.52 -12.59 -17.66
C ALA A 323 -15.45 -12.18 -19.15
N THR A 324 -15.70 -13.16 -20.02
CA THR A 324 -15.78 -12.93 -21.46
C THR A 324 -17.14 -12.31 -21.81
N LEU A 325 -17.12 -11.22 -22.56
CA LEU A 325 -18.29 -10.55 -23.11
C LEU A 325 -18.26 -10.66 -24.63
N ARG A 326 -19.37 -11.09 -25.23
CA ARG A 326 -19.49 -11.21 -26.69
C ARG A 326 -20.30 -10.04 -27.25
N VAL A 327 -19.80 -9.44 -28.32
CA VAL A 327 -20.57 -8.50 -29.14
C VAL A 327 -20.83 -9.14 -30.49
N ALA A 328 -22.10 -9.34 -30.82
CA ALA A 328 -22.55 -9.79 -32.14
C ALA A 328 -22.51 -8.63 -33.14
N VAL A 329 -22.26 -8.97 -34.41
CA VAL A 329 -22.31 -8.01 -35.51
C VAL A 329 -23.31 -8.52 -36.54
N GLY A 330 -24.30 -7.69 -36.84
CA GLY A 330 -25.33 -7.97 -37.85
C GLY A 330 -24.74 -8.03 -39.27
N GLY A 331 -25.54 -8.52 -40.21
CA GLY A 331 -25.17 -8.56 -41.63
C GLY A 331 -24.96 -7.16 -42.21
N CYS A 332 -24.04 -7.03 -43.15
CA CYS A 332 -23.78 -5.76 -43.81
C CYS A 332 -24.95 -5.38 -44.75
N ARG A 333 -25.62 -4.25 -44.49
CA ARG A 333 -26.74 -3.75 -45.31
C ARG A 333 -26.20 -2.88 -46.46
N SER A 334 -25.75 -3.55 -47.52
CA SER A 334 -25.56 -3.18 -48.94
C SER A 334 -25.15 -1.76 -49.43
N SER A 335 -25.01 -0.72 -48.61
CA SER A 335 -24.47 0.59 -49.02
C SER A 335 -23.22 1.02 -48.22
N GLN A 336 -22.94 0.39 -47.09
CA GLN A 336 -21.80 0.68 -46.21
C GLN A 336 -20.66 -0.37 -46.30
N CYS A 337 -20.80 -1.39 -47.15
CA CYS A 337 -19.86 -2.50 -47.28
C CYS A 337 -18.67 -2.23 -48.21
N LEU A 338 -18.60 -1.03 -48.81
CA LEU A 338 -17.46 -0.62 -49.63
C LEU A 338 -16.34 -0.16 -48.70
N VAL A 339 -15.52 -1.10 -48.24
CA VAL A 339 -14.25 -0.79 -47.58
C VAL A 339 -13.43 0.08 -48.56
N PRO A 340 -12.97 1.29 -48.20
CA PRO A 340 -11.96 1.98 -48.99
C PRO A 340 -10.73 1.06 -49.03
N GLY A 341 -10.31 0.65 -50.21
CA GLY A 341 -9.08 -0.12 -50.39
C GLY A 341 -7.89 0.54 -49.66
N PRO A 342 -6.89 -0.24 -49.24
CA PRO A 342 -5.76 0.28 -48.48
C PRO A 342 -5.10 1.44 -49.22
N ARG A 343 -4.90 2.56 -48.51
CA ARG A 343 -3.91 3.59 -48.87
C ARG A 343 -2.65 3.34 -48.08
#